data_AF-A0A845RND8-F1
#
_entry.id   AF-A0A845RND8-F1
#
_cell.length_a   1.000
_cell.length_b   1.000
_cell.length_c   1.000
_cell.angle_alpha   90.00
_cell.angle_beta   90.00
_cell.angle_gamma   90.00
#
_symmetry.space_group_name_H-M   'P 1'
#
loop_
_entity.id
_entity.type
_entity.pdbx_description
1 polymer ?
#
loop_
_entity_poly.entity_id
_entity_poly.type
_entity_poly.pdbx_seq_one_letter_code
_entity_poly.pdbx_strand_id
1 'polypeptide(L)'
;MTSMKKRIAAALTAATLTIGLTVPAAAAEAPNEPIRVSSYKGNTLKVGERSGLIIGPSWIDYTVTSSDPDTVAVEQVLTFWVAVAKGAGTAEITASNSAGECGSMTLTVGSAAPAAPEAPASMGSASLTDNLEIRQELIRLINQTRKANGVSELPVSEALMNAAQVCSNRRYTWHHAAEEGQAAADAGYPYGFGDNLTVFTGTDDAARRAVDNWINSPGHFETMIDSRCDCIGVGVTQYDGITYCYMFVGIPNSVNFYA
;
A
#
# COMPACT_ATOMS: atom_id res chain seq x y z
N MET A 1 -68.20 57.61 -25.29
CA MET A 1 -66.94 58.04 -25.92
C MET A 1 -65.79 57.68 -25.00
N THR A 2 -64.78 56.98 -25.55
CA THR A 2 -63.37 56.84 -25.07
C THR A 2 -63.13 56.31 -23.65
N SER A 3 -62.17 55.45 -23.36
CA SER A 3 -61.21 54.63 -24.10
C SER A 3 -60.47 53.83 -23.02
N MET A 4 -60.41 52.51 -23.20
CA MET A 4 -59.29 51.61 -22.90
C MET A 4 -58.31 51.95 -21.77
N LYS A 5 -58.21 51.03 -20.79
CA LYS A 5 -56.91 50.55 -20.29
C LYS A 5 -57.01 49.11 -19.80
N LYS A 6 -56.47 48.20 -20.62
CA LYS A 6 -56.28 46.77 -20.34
C LYS A 6 -55.44 46.59 -19.07
N ARG A 7 -55.87 45.68 -18.19
CA ARG A 7 -54.97 44.96 -17.27
C ARG A 7 -55.35 43.49 -17.30
N ILE A 8 -54.50 42.71 -17.96
CA ILE A 8 -54.54 41.25 -18.02
C ILE A 8 -53.95 40.76 -16.70
N ALA A 9 -54.75 40.09 -15.87
CA ALA A 9 -54.27 39.35 -14.71
C ALA A 9 -54.41 37.86 -15.06
N ALA A 10 -53.31 37.24 -15.47
CA ALA A 10 -53.20 35.80 -15.61
C ALA A 10 -52.98 35.20 -14.22
N ALA A 11 -53.91 34.36 -13.77
CA ALA A 11 -53.77 33.61 -12.53
C ALA A 11 -52.70 32.52 -12.72
N LEU A 12 -51.70 32.53 -11.83
CA LEU A 12 -50.55 31.64 -11.81
C LEU A 12 -50.95 30.32 -11.14
N THR A 13 -51.03 29.23 -11.89
CA THR A 13 -51.22 27.87 -11.36
C THR A 13 -49.87 27.36 -10.83
N ALA A 14 -49.77 27.13 -9.52
CA ALA A 14 -48.60 26.52 -8.90
C ALA A 14 -48.56 25.02 -9.19
N ALA A 15 -47.59 24.58 -9.99
CA ALA A 15 -47.26 23.17 -10.15
C ALA A 15 -46.17 22.78 -9.13
N THR A 16 -46.54 21.99 -8.13
CA THR A 16 -45.59 21.35 -7.22
C THR A 16 -44.88 20.20 -7.94
N LEU A 17 -43.59 20.36 -8.21
CA LEU A 17 -42.72 19.32 -8.76
C LEU A 17 -42.13 18.49 -7.60
N THR A 18 -42.69 17.31 -7.34
CA THR A 18 -42.11 16.31 -6.44
C THR A 18 -41.01 15.55 -7.17
N ILE A 19 -39.74 15.90 -6.89
CA ILE A 19 -38.58 15.12 -7.34
C ILE A 19 -38.44 13.94 -6.37
N GLY A 20 -38.88 12.75 -6.80
CA GLY A 20 -38.53 11.50 -6.14
C GLY A 20 -37.05 11.21 -6.40
N LEU A 21 -36.21 11.37 -5.38
CA LEU A 21 -34.84 10.87 -5.39
C LEU A 21 -34.87 9.34 -5.34
N THR A 22 -34.88 8.70 -6.51
CA THR A 22 -34.49 7.30 -6.63
C THR A 22 -32.98 7.22 -6.50
N VAL A 23 -32.50 6.86 -5.32
CA VAL A 23 -31.10 6.41 -5.13
C VAL A 23 -30.94 5.12 -5.94
N PRO A 24 -30.07 5.04 -6.96
CA PRO A 24 -29.77 3.77 -7.56
C PRO A 24 -28.94 2.98 -6.54
N ALA A 25 -29.51 1.88 -6.05
CA ALA A 25 -28.76 0.82 -5.38
C ALA A 25 -27.83 0.18 -6.41
N ALA A 26 -26.65 0.78 -6.61
CA ALA A 26 -25.54 0.13 -7.27
C ALA A 26 -24.74 -0.60 -6.19
N ALA A 27 -25.19 -1.81 -5.85
CA ALA A 27 -24.27 -2.85 -5.42
C ALA A 27 -23.38 -3.13 -6.62
N ALA A 28 -22.21 -2.50 -6.68
CA ALA A 28 -21.17 -2.90 -7.61
C ALA A 28 -20.61 -4.23 -7.08
N GLU A 29 -21.13 -5.34 -7.60
CA GLU A 29 -20.36 -6.59 -7.64
C GLU A 29 -18.99 -6.25 -8.20
N ALA A 30 -17.93 -6.54 -7.43
CA ALA A 30 -16.58 -6.47 -7.95
C ALA A 30 -16.49 -7.36 -9.20
N PRO A 31 -15.77 -6.96 -10.26
CA PRO A 31 -15.47 -7.87 -11.35
C PRO A 31 -14.74 -9.09 -10.77
N ASN A 32 -14.91 -10.27 -11.37
CA ASN A 32 -14.13 -11.48 -11.08
C ASN A 32 -12.63 -11.21 -11.30
N GLU A 33 -12.00 -10.52 -10.36
CA GLU A 33 -10.59 -10.19 -10.41
C GLU A 33 -9.78 -11.41 -9.95
N PRO A 34 -8.81 -11.85 -10.76
CA PRO A 34 -8.00 -13.01 -10.41
C PRO A 34 -7.26 -12.75 -9.10
N ILE A 35 -7.27 -13.74 -8.21
CA ILE A 35 -6.58 -13.65 -6.92
C ILE A 35 -5.09 -13.41 -7.17
N ARG A 36 -4.53 -12.44 -6.46
CA ARG A 36 -3.11 -12.08 -6.51
C ARG A 36 -2.47 -12.40 -5.18
N VAL A 37 -1.27 -12.97 -5.23
CA VAL A 37 -0.43 -13.23 -4.05
C VAL A 37 0.93 -12.59 -4.31
N SER A 38 1.42 -11.83 -3.34
CA SER A 38 2.80 -11.33 -3.32
C SER A 38 3.31 -11.28 -1.87
N SER A 39 4.58 -10.94 -1.64
CA SER A 39 5.14 -10.80 -0.30
C SER A 39 5.91 -9.49 -0.12
N TYR A 40 6.03 -9.04 1.13
CA TYR A 40 6.77 -7.83 1.51
C TYR A 40 8.20 -7.79 1.03
N LYS A 41 8.90 -8.92 1.15
CA LYS A 41 10.30 -9.08 0.74
C LYS A 41 10.42 -9.61 -0.68
N GLY A 42 9.41 -9.37 -1.52
CA GLY A 42 9.35 -9.90 -2.88
C GLY A 42 9.21 -11.43 -2.89
N ASN A 43 9.90 -12.09 -3.82
CA ASN A 43 9.82 -13.53 -4.04
C ASN A 43 11.03 -14.31 -3.51
N THR A 44 11.96 -13.66 -2.81
CA THR A 44 13.19 -14.29 -2.32
C THR A 44 13.38 -14.01 -0.83
N LEU A 45 13.68 -15.04 -0.04
CA LEU A 45 13.97 -14.95 1.39
C LEU A 45 15.27 -15.67 1.74
N LYS A 46 15.89 -15.32 2.86
CA LYS A 46 16.94 -16.11 3.50
C LYS A 46 16.32 -17.06 4.53
N VAL A 47 16.99 -18.18 4.79
CA VAL A 47 16.57 -19.12 5.85
C VAL A 47 16.43 -18.36 7.18
N GLY A 48 15.30 -18.53 7.85
CA GLY A 48 14.94 -17.86 9.11
C GLY A 48 14.17 -16.55 8.94
N GLU A 49 14.07 -16.01 7.72
CA GLU A 49 13.30 -14.79 7.49
C GLU A 49 11.79 -15.03 7.43
N ARG A 50 11.04 -13.97 7.71
CA ARG A 50 9.58 -13.92 7.61
C ARG A 50 9.17 -12.80 6.68
N SER A 51 8.08 -12.99 5.94
CA SER A 51 7.50 -11.98 5.07
C SER A 51 5.98 -12.04 5.12
N GLY A 52 5.33 -10.91 5.36
CA GLY A 52 3.88 -10.82 5.24
C GLY A 52 3.46 -11.07 3.79
N LEU A 53 2.36 -11.78 3.61
CA LEU A 53 1.73 -11.98 2.32
C LEU A 53 0.73 -10.85 2.06
N ILE A 54 0.71 -10.39 0.82
CA ILE A 54 -0.22 -9.40 0.31
C ILE A 54 -1.13 -10.14 -0.67
N ILE A 55 -2.39 -10.30 -0.28
CA ILE A 55 -3.39 -11.08 -1.02
C ILE A 55 -4.55 -10.16 -1.39
N GLY A 56 -4.94 -10.21 -2.66
CA GLY A 56 -6.12 -9.49 -3.15
C GLY A 56 -6.97 -10.37 -4.08
N PRO A 57 -8.21 -9.96 -4.39
CA PRO A 57 -8.89 -8.73 -3.93
C PRO A 57 -9.22 -8.68 -2.42
N SER A 58 -9.32 -7.47 -1.86
CA SER A 58 -9.53 -7.27 -0.41
C SER A 58 -10.98 -7.58 0.01
N TRP A 59 -11.24 -7.73 1.32
CA TRP A 59 -12.55 -8.06 1.92
C TRP A 59 -13.04 -9.49 1.71
N ILE A 60 -12.16 -10.36 1.22
CA ILE A 60 -12.38 -11.79 1.07
C ILE A 60 -11.50 -12.52 2.07
N ASP A 61 -12.07 -13.50 2.76
CA ASP A 61 -11.29 -14.42 3.59
C ASP A 61 -10.56 -15.42 2.70
N TYR A 62 -9.24 -15.50 2.88
CA TYR A 62 -8.37 -16.42 2.14
C TYR A 62 -7.84 -17.51 3.05
N THR A 63 -7.81 -18.73 2.50
CA THR A 63 -6.97 -19.81 3.02
C THR A 63 -5.66 -19.84 2.25
N VAL A 64 -4.52 -19.84 2.94
CA VAL A 64 -3.21 -19.89 2.29
C VAL A 64 -2.53 -21.23 2.58
N THR A 65 -1.96 -21.82 1.54
CA THR A 65 -1.19 -23.05 1.61
C THR A 65 0.19 -22.86 0.98
N SER A 66 1.13 -23.68 1.42
CA SER A 66 2.45 -23.80 0.81
C SER A 66 2.59 -25.19 0.20
N SER A 67 3.14 -25.28 -1.01
CA SER A 67 3.45 -26.57 -1.66
C SER A 67 4.55 -27.35 -0.93
N ASP A 68 5.39 -26.67 -0.15
CA ASP A 68 6.47 -27.25 0.64
C ASP A 68 6.63 -26.49 1.98
N PRO A 69 5.93 -26.92 3.05
CA PRO A 69 6.00 -26.33 4.38
C PRO A 69 7.34 -26.50 5.11
N ASP A 70 8.24 -27.37 4.62
CA ASP A 70 9.58 -27.55 5.17
C ASP A 70 10.56 -26.51 4.61
N THR A 71 10.32 -26.04 3.38
CA THR A 71 11.02 -24.89 2.79
C THR A 71 10.40 -23.56 3.24
N VAL A 72 9.08 -23.38 3.04
CA VAL A 72 8.34 -22.18 3.44
C VAL A 72 7.05 -22.57 4.16
N ALA A 73 6.98 -22.33 5.46
CA ALA A 73 5.72 -22.46 6.18
C ALA A 73 4.86 -21.19 6.01
N VAL A 74 3.54 -21.34 6.08
CA VAL A 74 2.60 -20.22 6.10
C VAL A 74 1.85 -20.23 7.42
N GLU A 75 1.82 -19.08 8.09
CA GLU A 75 1.20 -18.90 9.39
C GLU A 75 0.17 -17.78 9.30
N GLN A 76 -1.01 -17.99 9.91
CA GLN A 76 -2.00 -16.94 10.05
C GLN A 76 -1.72 -16.17 11.35
N VAL A 77 -1.53 -14.86 11.22
CA VAL A 77 -1.33 -13.94 12.33
C VAL A 77 -2.47 -12.92 12.26
N LEU A 78 -3.43 -13.04 13.17
CA LEU A 78 -4.70 -12.28 13.14
C LEU A 78 -5.40 -12.45 11.77
N THR A 79 -5.59 -11.37 11.03
CA THR A 79 -6.25 -11.36 9.72
C THR A 79 -5.27 -11.51 8.55
N PHE A 80 -3.96 -11.61 8.81
CA PHE A 80 -2.92 -11.65 7.78
C PHE A 80 -2.22 -13.00 7.73
N TRP A 81 -1.60 -13.27 6.58
CA TRP A 81 -0.78 -14.45 6.37
C TRP A 81 0.69 -14.07 6.30
N VAL A 82 1.55 -14.90 6.88
CA VAL A 82 3.00 -14.70 6.91
C VAL A 82 3.68 -15.94 6.34
N ALA A 83 4.56 -15.75 5.37
CA ALA A 83 5.50 -16.77 4.90
C ALA A 83 6.74 -16.80 5.80
N VAL A 84 7.17 -17.99 6.19
CA VAL A 84 8.30 -18.24 7.09
C VAL A 84 9.28 -19.17 6.38
N ALA A 85 10.46 -18.64 6.04
CA ALA A 85 11.52 -19.40 5.38
C ALA A 85 12.19 -20.35 6.38
N LYS A 86 11.99 -21.65 6.21
CA LYS A 86 12.49 -22.72 7.12
C LYS A 86 13.67 -23.48 6.56
N GLY A 87 13.75 -23.65 5.24
CA GLY A 87 14.80 -24.38 4.56
C GLY A 87 15.10 -23.79 3.19
N ALA A 88 16.32 -24.01 2.69
CA ALA A 88 16.70 -23.56 1.35
C ALA A 88 15.92 -24.36 0.30
N GLY A 89 15.39 -23.68 -0.71
CA GLY A 89 14.53 -24.32 -1.71
C GLY A 89 13.60 -23.34 -2.39
N THR A 90 12.52 -23.84 -2.96
CA THR A 90 11.45 -23.02 -3.54
C THR A 90 10.11 -23.64 -3.22
N ALA A 91 9.15 -22.82 -2.82
CA ALA A 91 7.78 -23.23 -2.53
C ALA A 91 6.79 -22.34 -3.28
N GLU A 92 5.69 -22.91 -3.75
CA GLU A 92 4.55 -22.16 -4.26
C GLU A 92 3.60 -21.86 -3.10
N ILE A 93 3.27 -20.58 -2.93
CA ILE A 93 2.31 -20.09 -1.95
C ILE A 93 1.01 -19.81 -2.69
N THR A 94 -0.06 -20.51 -2.31
CA THR A 94 -1.37 -20.41 -2.96
C THR A 94 -2.39 -19.85 -1.98
N ALA A 95 -3.08 -18.78 -2.38
CA ALA A 95 -4.24 -18.26 -1.66
C ALA A 95 -5.52 -18.69 -2.38
N SER A 96 -6.47 -19.26 -1.64
CA SER A 96 -7.76 -19.72 -2.16
C SER A 96 -8.91 -19.05 -1.41
N ASN A 97 -9.94 -18.60 -2.13
CA ASN A 97 -11.17 -18.08 -1.50
C ASN A 97 -12.20 -19.21 -1.27
N SER A 98 -13.33 -18.88 -0.62
CA SER A 98 -14.41 -19.84 -0.35
C SER A 98 -15.12 -20.35 -1.61
N ALA A 99 -14.98 -19.67 -2.75
CA ALA A 99 -15.49 -20.09 -4.05
C ALA A 99 -14.56 -21.06 -4.78
N GLY A 100 -13.36 -21.33 -4.26
CA GLY A 100 -12.37 -22.22 -4.86
C GLY A 100 -11.52 -21.56 -5.96
N GLU A 101 -11.60 -20.24 -6.12
CA GLU A 101 -10.67 -19.50 -6.97
C GLU A 101 -9.32 -19.41 -6.25
N CYS A 102 -8.23 -19.46 -7.02
CA CYS A 102 -6.88 -19.45 -6.48
C CYS A 102 -5.98 -18.45 -7.19
N GLY A 103 -5.03 -17.89 -6.44
CA GLY A 103 -3.87 -17.17 -6.95
C GLY A 103 -2.62 -17.70 -6.27
N SER A 104 -1.48 -17.67 -6.95
CA SER A 104 -0.23 -18.16 -6.39
C SER A 104 0.96 -17.24 -6.65
N MET A 105 1.99 -17.40 -5.82
CA MET A 105 3.33 -16.87 -6.07
C MET A 105 4.37 -17.93 -5.75
N THR A 106 5.48 -17.90 -6.48
CA THR A 106 6.66 -18.71 -6.15
C THR A 106 7.56 -17.94 -5.20
N LEU A 107 8.02 -18.59 -4.13
CA LEU A 107 8.89 -18.02 -3.12
C LEU A 107 10.16 -18.87 -3.00
N THR A 108 11.32 -18.26 -3.26
CA THR A 108 12.64 -18.92 -3.23
C THR A 108 13.36 -18.59 -1.94
N VAL A 109 13.90 -19.61 -1.27
CA VAL A 109 14.71 -19.45 -0.06
C VAL A 109 16.16 -19.74 -0.39
N GLY A 110 17.01 -18.72 -0.30
CA GLY A 110 18.45 -18.85 -0.51
C GLY A 110 19.12 -19.65 0.60
N SER A 111 20.07 -20.53 0.25
CA SER A 111 20.89 -21.25 1.23
C SER A 111 21.79 -20.27 1.98
N ALA A 112 21.73 -20.28 3.31
CA ALA A 112 22.78 -19.67 4.10
C ALA A 112 24.09 -20.43 3.84
N ALA A 113 25.13 -19.74 3.38
CA ALA A 113 26.49 -20.26 3.53
C ALA A 113 26.78 -20.39 5.04
N PRO A 114 27.57 -21.38 5.49
CA PRO A 114 27.86 -21.54 6.92
C PRO A 114 28.61 -20.30 7.41
N ALA A 115 27.91 -19.45 8.16
CA ALA A 115 28.49 -18.25 8.76
C ALA A 115 29.20 -18.62 10.06
N ALA A 116 30.41 -18.09 10.21
CA ALA A 116 31.16 -17.99 11.46
C ALA A 116 30.28 -17.40 12.59
N PRO A 117 30.56 -17.68 13.87
CA PRO A 117 29.67 -17.30 14.97
C PRO A 117 29.47 -15.78 15.00
N GLU A 118 28.24 -15.34 14.72
CA GLU A 118 27.88 -13.93 14.78
C GLU A 118 27.74 -13.47 16.24
N ALA A 119 28.36 -12.31 16.51
CA ALA A 119 28.24 -11.54 17.74
C ALA A 119 26.76 -11.19 18.03
N PRO A 120 26.37 -10.91 19.29
CA PRO A 120 24.96 -10.85 19.66
C PRO A 120 24.20 -9.81 18.84
N ALA A 121 23.10 -10.25 18.24
CA ALA A 121 22.20 -9.44 17.45
C ALA A 121 21.80 -8.17 18.23
N SER A 122 22.23 -7.03 17.69
CA SER A 122 21.71 -5.71 18.04
C SER A 122 20.19 -5.70 17.83
N MET A 123 19.50 -4.99 18.71
CA MET A 123 18.05 -4.80 18.81
C MET A 123 17.43 -4.13 17.57
N GLY A 124 17.49 -4.77 16.40
CA GLY A 124 16.97 -4.26 15.12
C GLY A 124 15.71 -4.95 14.60
N SER A 125 15.36 -6.14 15.08
CA SER A 125 14.21 -6.90 14.56
C SER A 125 12.85 -6.44 15.11
N ALA A 126 12.83 -5.63 16.16
CA ALA A 126 11.60 -5.08 16.71
C ALA A 126 10.96 -4.03 15.77
N SER A 127 11.75 -3.20 15.08
CA SER A 127 11.21 -2.02 14.36
C SER A 127 10.48 -2.32 13.03
N LEU A 128 10.65 -3.51 12.45
CA LEU A 128 9.98 -3.91 11.20
C LEU A 128 8.66 -4.66 11.42
N THR A 129 8.36 -5.08 12.65
CA THR A 129 7.08 -5.73 12.99
C THR A 129 6.04 -4.70 13.44
N ASP A 130 6.50 -3.63 14.10
CA ASP A 130 5.65 -2.51 14.50
C ASP A 130 5.07 -1.79 13.27
N ASN A 131 3.77 -1.48 13.30
CA ASN A 131 3.00 -0.84 12.22
C ASN A 131 2.94 -1.60 10.88
N LEU A 132 3.26 -2.91 10.86
CA LEU A 132 3.22 -3.71 9.63
C LEU A 132 1.82 -3.70 8.97
N GLU A 133 0.77 -3.86 9.77
CA GLU A 133 -0.62 -3.84 9.30
C GLU A 133 -0.98 -2.49 8.66
N ILE A 134 -0.47 -1.38 9.23
CA ILE A 134 -0.68 -0.04 8.69
C ILE A 134 0.04 0.10 7.34
N ARG A 135 1.27 -0.41 7.22
CA ARG A 135 2.01 -0.41 5.96
C ARG A 135 1.32 -1.25 4.88
N GLN A 136 0.73 -2.40 5.25
CA GLN A 136 -0.11 -3.24 4.38
C GLN A 136 -1.29 -2.49 3.83
N GLU A 137 -2.06 -1.90 4.73
CA GLU A 137 -3.24 -1.15 4.35
C GLU A 137 -2.90 0.08 3.52
N LEU A 138 -1.78 0.74 3.82
CA LEU A 138 -1.30 1.92 3.09
C LEU A 138 -0.95 1.57 1.64
N ILE A 139 -0.15 0.51 1.40
CA ILE A 139 0.17 0.04 0.04
C ILE A 139 -1.11 -0.35 -0.70
N ARG A 140 -2.01 -1.07 -0.03
CA ARG A 140 -3.29 -1.52 -0.60
C ARG A 140 -4.14 -0.33 -1.07
N LEU A 141 -4.31 0.68 -0.23
CA LEU A 141 -5.10 1.89 -0.54
C LEU A 141 -4.44 2.75 -1.64
N ILE A 142 -3.11 2.84 -1.66
CA ILE A 142 -2.38 3.54 -2.73
C ILE A 142 -2.61 2.85 -4.06
N ASN A 143 -2.44 1.52 -4.13
CA ASN A 143 -2.65 0.76 -5.35
C ASN A 143 -4.12 0.79 -5.82
N GLN A 144 -5.07 0.79 -4.88
CA GLN A 144 -6.48 1.04 -5.19
C GLN A 144 -6.69 2.42 -5.83
N THR A 145 -6.03 3.45 -5.31
CA THR A 145 -6.09 4.82 -5.86
C THR A 145 -5.47 4.88 -7.25
N ARG A 146 -4.32 4.26 -7.45
CA ARG A 146 -3.63 4.14 -8.74
C ARG A 146 -4.53 3.50 -9.79
N LYS A 147 -5.12 2.34 -9.47
CA LYS A 147 -6.05 1.62 -10.34
C LYS A 147 -7.28 2.45 -10.71
N ALA A 148 -7.88 3.14 -9.74
CA ALA A 148 -9.03 4.02 -9.99
C ALA A 148 -8.69 5.18 -10.94
N ASN A 149 -7.41 5.53 -11.09
CA ASN A 149 -6.91 6.58 -11.99
C ASN A 149 -6.26 6.01 -13.26
N GLY A 150 -6.46 4.72 -13.57
CA GLY A 150 -6.04 4.12 -14.83
C GLY A 150 -4.54 3.85 -14.96
N VAL A 151 -3.78 3.89 -13.85
CA VAL A 151 -2.36 3.53 -13.83
C VAL A 151 -2.14 2.21 -13.10
N SER A 152 -1.08 1.48 -13.48
CA SER A 152 -0.76 0.17 -12.94
C SER A 152 -0.47 0.23 -11.44
N GLU A 153 -0.90 -0.81 -10.72
CA GLU A 153 -0.47 -1.08 -9.35
C GLU A 153 1.04 -1.27 -9.29
N LEU A 154 1.65 -0.84 -8.19
CA LEU A 154 3.08 -0.93 -7.95
C LEU A 154 3.40 -2.18 -7.12
N PRO A 155 4.29 -3.07 -7.59
CA PRO A 155 4.87 -4.11 -6.75
C PRO A 155 5.73 -3.49 -5.64
N VAL A 156 5.81 -4.19 -4.50
CA VAL A 156 6.61 -3.75 -3.35
C VAL A 156 8.10 -3.91 -3.65
N SER A 157 8.88 -2.89 -3.31
CA SER A 157 10.35 -2.91 -3.32
C SER A 157 10.87 -2.92 -1.89
N GLU A 158 11.59 -3.98 -1.50
CA GLU A 158 12.20 -4.08 -0.16
C GLU A 158 13.14 -2.90 0.12
N ALA A 159 13.91 -2.46 -0.88
CA ALA A 159 14.80 -1.31 -0.76
C ALA A 159 14.02 -0.03 -0.41
N LEU A 160 12.93 0.26 -1.13
CA LEU A 160 12.11 1.45 -0.85
C LEU A 160 11.33 1.32 0.46
N MET A 161 10.91 0.12 0.86
CA MET A 161 10.30 -0.13 2.17
C MET A 161 11.27 0.23 3.29
N ASN A 162 12.52 -0.24 3.20
CA ASN A 162 13.55 0.05 4.18
C ASN A 162 13.89 1.55 4.22
N ALA A 163 14.05 2.18 3.04
CA ALA A 163 14.34 3.60 2.93
C ALA A 163 13.21 4.47 3.53
N ALA A 164 11.97 4.21 3.16
CA ALA A 164 10.81 4.95 3.68
C ALA A 164 10.65 4.75 5.19
N GLN A 165 10.90 3.54 5.71
CA GLN A 165 10.86 3.28 7.15
C GLN A 165 11.96 4.04 7.89
N VAL A 166 13.19 4.07 7.37
CA VAL A 166 14.29 4.89 7.92
C VAL A 166 13.87 6.35 8.00
N CYS A 167 13.25 6.89 6.95
CA CYS A 167 12.77 8.28 6.91
C CYS A 167 11.66 8.52 7.95
N SER A 168 10.67 7.65 8.05
CA SER A 168 9.60 7.78 9.05
C SER A 168 10.13 7.77 10.50
N ASN A 169 11.17 6.96 10.78
CA ASN A 169 11.81 6.89 12.10
C ASN A 169 12.54 8.19 12.48
N ARG A 170 12.93 9.02 11.50
CA ARG A 170 13.51 10.36 11.75
C ARG A 170 12.47 11.34 12.30
N ARG A 171 11.17 11.06 12.10
CA ARG A 171 10.06 11.90 12.57
C ARG A 171 10.13 13.34 12.03
N TYR A 172 10.58 13.49 10.79
CA TYR A 172 10.56 14.78 10.11
C TYR A 172 9.13 15.22 9.79
N THR A 173 8.91 16.53 9.79
CA THR A 173 7.64 17.18 9.44
C THR A 173 7.68 17.85 8.07
N TRP A 174 8.83 17.78 7.40
CA TRP A 174 9.11 18.32 6.07
C TRP A 174 10.09 17.40 5.34
N HIS A 175 10.09 17.47 4.02
CA HIS A 175 11.00 16.69 3.18
C HIS A 175 12.46 17.09 3.38
N HIS A 176 13.34 16.10 3.36
CA HIS A 176 14.79 16.22 3.48
C HIS A 176 15.45 15.44 2.34
N ALA A 177 15.42 16.02 1.14
CA ALA A 177 15.72 15.32 -0.11
C ALA A 177 17.10 14.63 -0.14
N ALA A 178 18.12 15.23 0.50
CA ALA A 178 19.45 14.62 0.55
C ALA A 178 19.46 13.37 1.44
N GLU A 179 18.85 13.44 2.62
CA GLU A 179 18.74 12.32 3.55
C GLU A 179 17.79 11.22 3.05
N GLU A 180 16.68 11.60 2.43
CA GLU A 180 15.73 10.68 1.80
C GLU A 180 16.39 9.97 0.60
N GLY A 181 17.13 10.72 -0.21
CA GLY A 181 17.93 10.19 -1.32
C GLY A 181 19.03 9.23 -0.86
N GLN A 182 19.78 9.60 0.17
CA GLN A 182 20.81 8.73 0.76
C GLN A 182 20.19 7.47 1.37
N ALA A 183 19.04 7.58 2.04
CA ALA A 183 18.34 6.43 2.61
C ALA A 183 17.91 5.43 1.52
N ALA A 184 17.45 5.91 0.35
CA ALA A 184 17.14 5.06 -0.79
C ALA A 184 18.40 4.35 -1.33
N ALA A 185 19.50 5.08 -1.50
CA ALA A 185 20.76 4.54 -1.99
C ALA A 185 21.34 3.48 -1.04
N ASP A 186 21.40 3.79 0.26
CA ASP A 186 21.89 2.89 1.32
C ASP A 186 21.05 1.61 1.41
N ALA A 187 19.75 1.70 1.10
CA ALA A 187 18.84 0.56 1.05
C ALA A 187 18.92 -0.25 -0.25
N GLY A 188 19.77 0.15 -1.21
CA GLY A 188 19.98 -0.55 -2.47
C GLY A 188 19.11 -0.05 -3.64
N TYR A 189 18.49 1.13 -3.53
CA TYR A 189 17.76 1.78 -4.63
C TYR A 189 18.49 3.05 -5.12
N PRO A 190 19.39 2.92 -6.12
CA PRO A 190 20.26 4.03 -6.56
C PRO A 190 19.60 4.99 -7.57
N TYR A 191 18.33 4.75 -7.94
CA TYR A 191 17.61 5.56 -8.92
C TYR A 191 16.76 6.64 -8.23
N GLY A 192 16.34 7.64 -8.99
CA GLY A 192 15.39 8.63 -8.49
C GLY A 192 14.02 8.00 -8.18
N PHE A 193 13.27 8.69 -7.33
CA PHE A 193 11.96 8.27 -6.84
C PHE A 193 11.08 9.50 -6.61
N GLY A 194 9.77 9.30 -6.58
CA GLY A 194 8.82 10.26 -6.04
C GLY A 194 8.56 9.99 -4.57
N ASP A 195 8.34 11.02 -3.78
CA ASP A 195 8.13 10.94 -2.34
C ASP A 195 6.90 11.72 -1.86
N ASN A 196 6.17 11.13 -0.93
CA ASN A 196 5.13 11.80 -0.18
C ASN A 196 5.37 11.64 1.32
N LEU A 197 5.23 12.73 2.07
CA LEU A 197 5.24 12.77 3.53
C LEU A 197 3.89 13.28 4.05
N THR A 198 3.36 12.67 5.09
CA THR A 198 2.30 13.28 5.91
C THR A 198 2.51 12.97 7.38
N VAL A 199 2.22 13.97 8.21
CA VAL A 199 2.31 13.89 9.67
C VAL A 199 1.01 14.38 10.28
N PHE A 200 0.48 13.64 11.23
CA PHE A 200 -0.78 14.00 11.89
C PHE A 200 -0.85 13.43 13.32
N THR A 201 -1.67 14.06 14.15
CA THR A 201 -2.00 13.55 15.49
C THR A 201 -3.03 12.41 15.42
N GLY A 202 -2.91 11.43 16.31
CA GLY A 202 -3.73 10.22 16.38
C GLY A 202 -3.11 9.02 15.66
N THR A 203 -3.42 7.82 16.16
CA THR A 203 -2.88 6.54 15.71
C THR A 203 -3.91 5.68 14.96
N ASP A 204 -5.19 5.97 15.13
CA ASP A 204 -6.28 5.21 14.54
C ASP A 204 -6.42 5.51 13.05
N ASP A 205 -6.78 4.48 12.27
CA ASP A 205 -6.97 4.52 10.81
C ASP A 205 -5.84 5.23 10.04
N ALA A 206 -4.61 5.10 10.55
CA ALA A 206 -3.45 5.85 10.07
C ALA A 206 -3.22 5.72 8.55
N ALA A 207 -3.41 4.53 7.99
CA ALA A 207 -3.28 4.30 6.55
C ALA A 207 -4.32 5.09 5.74
N ARG A 208 -5.60 5.01 6.14
CA ARG A 208 -6.70 5.74 5.48
C ARG A 208 -6.47 7.24 5.51
N ARG A 209 -6.11 7.76 6.70
CA ARG A 209 -5.82 9.18 6.91
C ARG A 209 -4.64 9.65 6.08
N ALA A 210 -3.57 8.86 5.99
CA ALA A 210 -2.41 9.20 5.18
C ALA A 210 -2.77 9.31 3.68
N VAL A 211 -3.51 8.33 3.15
CA VAL A 211 -3.97 8.36 1.75
C VAL A 211 -4.93 9.52 1.50
N ASP A 212 -5.87 9.79 2.40
CA ASP A 212 -6.78 10.94 2.26
C ASP A 212 -6.01 12.27 2.25
N ASN A 213 -4.98 12.42 3.08
CA ASN A 213 -4.13 13.62 3.06
C ASN A 213 -3.39 13.77 1.72
N TRP A 214 -2.90 12.67 1.14
CA TRP A 214 -2.21 12.71 -0.14
C TRP A 214 -3.17 12.94 -1.32
N ILE A 215 -4.37 12.34 -1.32
CA ILE A 215 -5.41 12.60 -2.33
C ILE A 215 -5.82 14.09 -2.34
N ASN A 216 -5.95 14.70 -1.16
CA ASN A 216 -6.39 16.08 -1.03
C ASN A 216 -5.30 17.13 -1.32
N SER A 217 -4.08 16.70 -1.67
CA SER A 217 -2.97 17.58 -2.03
C SER A 217 -2.55 17.29 -3.49
N PRO A 218 -2.71 18.24 -4.43
CA PRO A 218 -2.44 18.00 -5.85
C PRO A 218 -1.05 17.40 -6.12
N GLY A 219 0.00 17.95 -5.51
CA GLY A 219 1.37 17.45 -5.70
C GLY A 219 1.56 16.03 -5.16
N HIS A 220 1.00 15.73 -3.98
CA HIS A 220 1.08 14.37 -3.43
C HIS A 220 0.28 13.37 -4.27
N PHE A 221 -0.89 13.79 -4.76
CA PHE A 221 -1.73 12.97 -5.60
C PHE A 221 -1.03 12.65 -6.93
N GLU A 222 -0.43 13.64 -7.58
CA GLU A 222 0.36 13.48 -8.81
C GLU A 222 1.50 12.46 -8.62
N THR A 223 2.28 12.57 -7.54
CA THR A 223 3.32 11.59 -7.19
C THR A 223 2.73 10.18 -7.05
N MET A 224 1.62 10.04 -6.34
CA MET A 224 0.99 8.75 -6.05
C MET A 224 0.49 8.04 -7.31
N ILE A 225 0.05 8.79 -8.33
CA ILE A 225 -0.45 8.23 -9.60
C ILE A 225 0.55 8.34 -10.76
N ASP A 226 1.81 8.67 -10.49
CA ASP A 226 2.81 8.80 -11.55
C ASP A 226 3.00 7.46 -12.28
N SER A 227 2.75 7.48 -13.59
CA SER A 227 2.82 6.30 -14.45
C SER A 227 4.24 5.89 -14.80
N ARG A 228 5.24 6.74 -14.51
CA ARG A 228 6.66 6.42 -14.69
C ARG A 228 7.20 5.49 -13.61
N CYS A 229 6.48 5.40 -12.49
CA CYS A 229 6.90 4.59 -11.36
C CYS A 229 6.63 3.10 -11.56
N ASP A 230 7.52 2.25 -11.06
CA ASP A 230 7.47 0.79 -11.26
C ASP A 230 7.46 -0.04 -9.97
N CYS A 231 7.73 0.57 -8.82
CA CYS A 231 7.71 -0.08 -7.52
C CYS A 231 7.38 0.90 -6.40
N ILE A 232 6.99 0.39 -5.24
CA ILE A 232 6.59 1.18 -4.08
C ILE A 232 7.26 0.70 -2.79
N GLY A 233 7.55 1.63 -1.89
CA GLY A 233 7.85 1.37 -0.50
C GLY A 233 7.18 2.39 0.41
N VAL A 234 6.81 1.97 1.63
CA VAL A 234 6.17 2.84 2.63
C VAL A 234 6.81 2.68 4.00
N GLY A 235 6.82 3.76 4.77
CA GLY A 235 7.33 3.81 6.14
C GLY A 235 6.30 4.41 7.07
N VAL A 236 6.13 3.82 8.24
CA VAL A 236 5.20 4.32 9.27
C VAL A 236 5.87 4.28 10.63
N THR A 237 5.86 5.41 11.33
CA THR A 237 6.28 5.52 12.73
C THR A 237 5.17 6.22 13.52
N GLN A 238 4.73 5.60 14.60
CA GLN A 238 3.84 6.21 15.59
C GLN A 238 4.64 6.50 16.85
N TYR A 239 4.65 7.75 17.29
CA TYR A 239 5.41 8.19 18.46
C TYR A 239 4.66 9.32 19.17
N ASP A 240 4.42 9.15 20.47
CA ASP A 240 3.77 10.16 21.32
C ASP A 240 2.41 10.65 20.77
N GLY A 241 1.61 9.70 20.26
CA GLY A 241 0.31 10.00 19.63
C GLY A 241 0.40 10.74 18.29
N ILE A 242 1.59 10.85 17.69
CA ILE A 242 1.80 11.42 16.35
C ILE A 242 2.18 10.30 15.39
N THR A 243 1.57 10.30 14.21
CA THR A 243 1.86 9.35 13.12
C THR A 243 2.63 10.06 12.01
N TYR A 244 3.73 9.45 11.59
CA TYR A 244 4.59 9.88 10.48
C TYR A 244 4.52 8.81 9.39
N CYS A 245 3.99 9.19 8.21
CA CYS A 245 3.85 8.29 7.07
C CYS A 245 4.67 8.80 5.88
N TYR A 246 5.43 7.89 5.30
CA TYR A 246 6.20 8.10 4.07
C TYR A 246 5.74 7.11 2.98
N MET A 247 5.66 7.58 1.75
CA MET A 247 5.54 6.76 0.54
C MET A 247 6.63 7.14 -0.43
N PHE A 248 7.41 6.16 -0.88
CA PHE A 248 8.37 6.28 -1.98
C PHE A 248 7.89 5.44 -3.16
N VAL A 249 7.96 6.01 -4.37
CA VAL A 249 7.63 5.34 -5.63
C VAL A 249 8.82 5.44 -6.59
N GLY A 250 9.37 4.28 -6.99
CA GLY A 250 10.64 4.21 -7.71
C GLY A 250 10.53 4.56 -9.19
N ILE A 251 11.53 5.23 -9.75
CA ILE A 251 11.64 5.59 -11.18
C ILE A 251 12.94 4.96 -11.75
N PRO A 252 12.89 3.74 -12.33
CA PRO A 252 14.05 2.85 -12.56
C PRO A 252 15.04 3.31 -13.63
N ASN A 253 14.80 4.44 -14.28
CA ASN A 253 15.67 5.02 -15.32
C ASN A 253 16.00 6.50 -15.03
N SER A 254 16.05 6.86 -13.75
CA SER A 254 16.32 8.21 -13.30
C SER A 254 17.55 8.26 -12.40
N VAL A 255 18.08 9.47 -12.18
CA VAL A 255 19.27 9.69 -11.37
C VAL A 255 18.85 10.08 -9.96
N ASN A 256 19.38 9.37 -8.96
CA ASN A 256 19.43 9.88 -7.59
C ASN A 256 20.74 10.67 -7.43
N PHE A 257 20.64 11.98 -7.21
CA PHE A 257 21.81 12.86 -7.05
C PHE A 257 22.54 12.68 -5.71
N TYR A 258 21.96 11.88 -4.81
CA TYR A 258 22.45 11.62 -3.46
C TYR A 258 22.82 10.15 -3.24
N ALA A 259 22.90 9.36 -4.33
CA ALA A 259 23.39 7.98 -4.31
C ALA A 259 24.92 7.91 -4.49
#